data_AF-A0A3M1NRM7-F1
#
_entry.id   AF-A0A3M1NRM7-F1
#
_cell.length_a   1.000
_cell.length_b   1.000
_cell.length_c   1.000
_cell.angle_alpha   90.00
_cell.angle_beta   90.00
_cell.angle_gamma   90.00
#
_symmetry.space_group_name_H-M   'P 1'
#
loop_
_entity.id
_entity.type
_entity.pdbx_description
1 polymer ?
#
loop_
_entity_poly.entity_id
_entity_poly.type
_entity_poly.pdbx_seq_one_letter_code
_entity_poly.pdbx_strand_id
1 'polypeptide(L)'
;MWTLLIVGLLGLGMARAAMAQPRTFDPERMKERMYEQVEELLKKMDLDEATAEKVRPILRADVDRRVAMMKERPKHRPEPGAMRERMEAIGRETEARLAEVLTEAQLERYRKLREEQRQAGRRGRPRRN
;
A
#
# COMPACT_ATOMS: atom_id res chain seq x y z
N MET A 1 -56.33 -42.13 -16.70
CA MET A 1 -55.22 -42.94 -17.23
C MET A 1 -53.93 -42.15 -17.01
N TRP A 2 -53.02 -42.67 -16.19
CA TRP A 2 -51.68 -42.11 -15.90
C TRP A 2 -50.66 -42.51 -16.98
N THR A 3 -49.44 -41.93 -16.91
CA THR A 3 -48.20 -42.04 -17.75
C THR A 3 -48.03 -40.82 -18.69
N LEU A 4 -46.95 -40.02 -18.77
CA LEU A 4 -45.54 -39.99 -18.33
C LEU A 4 -45.16 -38.51 -18.00
N LEU A 5 -44.35 -38.11 -17.00
CA LEU A 5 -42.93 -38.35 -16.68
C LEU A 5 -41.91 -37.59 -17.60
N ILE A 6 -41.06 -36.77 -16.94
CA ILE A 6 -39.62 -36.43 -17.17
C ILE A 6 -39.27 -35.01 -17.73
N VAL A 7 -38.31 -34.40 -17.02
CA VAL A 7 -37.32 -33.33 -17.35
C VAL A 7 -37.84 -31.89 -17.44
N GLY A 8 -37.26 -30.89 -16.77
CA GLY A 8 -36.11 -30.86 -15.88
C GLY A 8 -35.81 -29.42 -15.47
N LEU A 9 -35.06 -29.29 -14.39
CA LEU A 9 -34.66 -28.05 -13.74
C LEU A 9 -34.17 -26.98 -14.74
N LEU A 10 -34.93 -25.90 -14.89
CA LEU A 10 -34.37 -24.59 -15.25
C LEU A 10 -33.93 -23.87 -13.98
N GLY A 11 -32.98 -24.48 -13.27
CA GLY A 11 -32.18 -23.78 -12.26
C GLY A 11 -31.11 -22.97 -12.99
N LEU A 12 -31.52 -21.90 -13.67
CA LEU A 12 -30.58 -20.97 -14.29
C LEU A 12 -29.87 -20.21 -13.17
N GLY A 13 -28.73 -20.74 -12.75
CA GLY A 13 -27.80 -20.07 -11.86
C GLY A 13 -27.35 -18.77 -12.50
N MET A 14 -28.01 -17.67 -12.16
CA MET A 14 -27.42 -16.34 -12.32
C MET A 14 -26.26 -16.27 -11.32
N ALA A 15 -25.09 -16.63 -11.82
CA ALA A 15 -23.81 -16.36 -11.22
C ALA A 15 -23.83 -14.94 -10.66
N ARG A 16 -23.62 -14.82 -9.34
CA ARG A 16 -23.24 -13.58 -8.68
C ARG A 16 -21.99 -13.05 -9.40
N ALA A 17 -22.19 -12.21 -10.41
CA ALA A 17 -21.20 -11.23 -10.79
C ALA A 17 -21.07 -10.32 -9.56
N ALA A 18 -20.17 -10.68 -8.65
CA ALA A 18 -19.65 -9.77 -7.66
C ALA A 18 -19.00 -8.64 -8.47
N MET A 19 -19.80 -7.64 -8.81
CA MET A 19 -19.36 -6.39 -9.39
C MET A 19 -18.28 -5.87 -8.46
N ALA A 20 -17.02 -6.03 -8.88
CA ALA A 20 -15.90 -5.34 -8.28
C ALA A 20 -16.17 -3.86 -8.53
N GLN A 21 -16.90 -3.23 -7.61
CA GLN A 21 -17.15 -1.80 -7.67
C GLN A 21 -15.80 -1.12 -7.82
N PRO A 22 -15.64 -0.18 -8.78
CA PRO A 22 -14.42 0.60 -8.89
C PRO A 22 -14.20 1.25 -7.53
N ARG A 23 -13.15 0.84 -6.80
CA ARG A 23 -12.78 1.46 -5.53
C ARG A 23 -12.53 2.93 -5.83
N THR A 24 -13.46 3.79 -5.44
CA THR A 24 -13.27 5.23 -5.47
C THR A 24 -12.02 5.54 -4.66
N PHE A 25 -11.10 6.30 -5.25
CA PHE A 25 -9.89 6.73 -4.57
C PHE A 25 -10.30 7.71 -3.47
N ASP A 26 -10.23 7.25 -2.23
CA ASP A 26 -10.39 8.06 -1.02
C ASP A 26 -8.99 8.35 -0.45
N PRO A 27 -8.47 9.58 -0.63
CA PRO A 27 -7.12 9.92 -0.20
C PRO A 27 -6.97 9.95 1.32
N GLU A 28 -8.03 10.32 2.06
CA GLU A 28 -7.97 10.44 3.51
C GLU A 28 -7.95 9.05 4.15
N ARG A 29 -8.81 8.13 3.68
CA ARG A 29 -8.72 6.71 4.08
C ARG A 29 -7.40 6.06 3.67
N MET A 30 -6.79 6.49 2.56
CA MET A 30 -5.45 6.01 2.19
C MET A 30 -4.41 6.50 3.19
N LYS A 31 -4.43 7.79 3.53
CA LYS A 31 -3.54 8.41 4.50
C LYS A 31 -3.64 7.74 5.86
N GLU A 32 -4.85 7.53 6.38
CA GLU A 32 -5.10 6.84 7.65
C GLU A 32 -4.46 5.44 7.68
N ARG A 33 -4.72 4.61 6.67
CA ARG A 33 -4.09 3.28 6.57
C ARG A 33 -2.57 3.33 6.50
N MET A 34 -2.02 4.33 5.81
CA MET A 34 -0.57 4.50 5.74
C MET A 34 0.00 4.98 7.07
N TYR A 35 -0.74 5.77 7.85
CA TYR A 35 -0.37 6.13 9.22
C TYR A 35 -0.40 4.91 10.15
N GLU A 36 -1.40 4.04 10.04
CA GLU A 36 -1.40 2.77 10.78
C GLU A 36 -0.17 1.91 10.45
N GLN A 37 0.22 1.85 9.17
CA GLN A 37 1.44 1.17 8.75
C GLN A 37 2.72 1.80 9.34
N VAL A 38 2.74 3.12 9.56
CA VAL A 38 3.83 3.80 10.25
C VAL A 38 3.90 3.34 11.70
N GLU A 39 2.78 3.28 12.41
CA GLU A 39 2.76 2.81 13.81
C GLU A 39 3.21 1.34 13.91
N GLU A 40 2.74 0.48 12.99
CA GLU A 40 3.20 -0.92 12.91
C GLU A 40 4.70 -1.03 12.59
N LEU A 41 5.23 -0.15 11.75
CA LEU A 41 6.65 -0.09 11.44
C LEU A 41 7.47 0.31 12.68
N LEU A 42 7.03 1.33 13.42
CA LEU A 42 7.68 1.76 14.65
C LEU A 42 7.74 0.62 15.68
N LYS A 43 6.63 -0.10 15.89
CA LYS A 43 6.60 -1.30 16.75
C LYS A 43 7.60 -2.36 16.28
N LYS A 44 7.68 -2.62 14.97
CA LYS A 44 8.60 -3.61 14.40
C LYS A 44 10.06 -3.19 14.46
N MET A 45 10.36 -1.90 14.55
CA MET A 45 11.73 -1.40 14.69
C MET A 45 12.23 -1.48 16.13
N ASP A 46 11.34 -1.72 17.10
CA ASP A 46 11.66 -1.87 18.53
C ASP A 46 12.51 -0.71 19.05
N LEU A 47 12.08 0.52 18.70
CA LEU A 47 12.71 1.76 19.12
C LEU A 47 12.27 2.10 20.55
N ASP A 48 13.16 2.77 21.31
CA ASP A 48 12.74 3.42 22.55
C ASP A 48 11.74 4.56 22.27
N GLU A 49 10.93 4.93 23.25
CA GLU A 49 9.86 5.92 23.07
C GLU A 49 10.40 7.27 22.58
N ALA A 50 11.53 7.74 23.11
CA ALA A 50 12.11 9.03 22.73
C ALA A 50 12.60 9.04 21.27
N THR A 51 13.17 7.95 20.79
CA THR A 51 13.55 7.77 19.38
C THR A 51 12.32 7.61 18.50
N ALA A 52 11.32 6.84 18.94
CA ALA A 52 10.06 6.65 18.22
C ALA A 52 9.31 7.98 18.04
N GLU A 53 9.27 8.85 19.05
CA GLU A 53 8.68 10.19 18.98
C GLU A 53 9.34 11.08 17.93
N LYS A 54 10.67 10.98 17.74
CA LYS A 54 11.40 11.73 16.71
C LYS A 54 11.19 11.15 15.31
N VAL A 55 11.10 9.83 15.20
CA VAL A 55 10.96 9.12 13.90
C VAL A 55 9.55 9.24 13.34
N ARG A 56 8.53 9.18 14.20
CA ARG A 56 7.11 9.24 13.83
C ARG A 56 6.76 10.43 12.91
N PRO A 57 7.11 11.69 13.22
CA PRO A 57 6.80 12.81 12.34
C PRO A 57 7.51 12.72 10.98
N ILE A 58 8.73 12.16 10.92
CA ILE A 58 9.47 11.96 9.67
C ILE A 58 8.72 10.98 8.76
N LEU A 59 8.27 9.85 9.31
CA LEU A 59 7.51 8.85 8.57
C LEU A 59 6.11 9.34 8.18
N ARG A 60 5.43 10.12 9.03
CA ARG A 60 4.14 10.73 8.67
C ARG A 60 4.29 11.75 7.53
N ALA A 61 5.36 12.54 7.54
CA ALA A 61 5.67 13.45 6.43
C ALA A 61 6.00 12.71 5.11
N ASP A 62 6.60 11.51 5.16
CA ASP A 62 6.73 10.62 4.00
C ASP A 62 5.36 10.21 3.46
N VAL A 63 4.43 9.81 4.33
CA VAL A 63 3.05 9.45 3.95
C VAL A 63 2.33 10.64 3.31
N ASP A 64 2.39 11.82 3.92
CA ASP A 64 1.74 13.03 3.40
C ASP A 64 2.22 13.36 1.97
N ARG A 65 3.53 13.29 1.74
CA ARG A 65 4.12 13.53 0.41
C ARG A 65 3.68 12.49 -0.61
N ARG A 66 3.58 11.21 -0.22
CA ARG A 66 3.10 10.14 -1.10
C ARG A 66 1.63 10.33 -1.47
N VAL A 67 0.80 10.71 -0.50
CA VAL A 67 -0.63 10.96 -0.73
C VAL A 67 -0.82 12.19 -1.61
N ALA A 68 -0.08 13.28 -1.37
CA ALA A 68 -0.09 14.47 -2.23
C ALA A 68 0.29 14.13 -3.67
N MET A 69 1.40 13.39 -3.86
CA MET A 69 1.83 12.90 -5.17
C MET A 69 0.75 12.07 -5.87
N MET A 70 0.00 11.24 -5.13
CA MET A 70 -1.11 10.46 -5.69
C MET A 70 -2.33 11.33 -6.03
N LYS A 71 -2.63 12.35 -5.23
CA LYS A 71 -3.71 13.34 -5.48
C LYS A 71 -3.43 14.15 -6.75
N GLU A 72 -2.17 14.54 -6.96
CA GLU A 72 -1.72 15.33 -8.12
C GLU A 72 -1.57 14.51 -9.40
N ARG A 73 -1.85 13.20 -9.35
CA ARG A 73 -1.67 12.32 -10.49
C ARG A 73 -2.54 12.82 -11.67
N PRO A 74 -1.93 13.18 -12.81
CA PRO A 74 -2.69 13.68 -13.95
C PRO A 74 -3.68 12.62 -14.44
N LYS A 75 -4.84 13.07 -14.94
CA LYS A 75 -5.85 12.20 -15.58
C LYS A 75 -5.29 11.52 -16.84
N HIS A 76 -4.28 12.14 -17.46
CA HIS A 76 -3.55 11.59 -18.60
C HIS A 76 -2.43 10.65 -18.16
N ARG A 77 -2.03 9.74 -19.04
CA ARG A 77 -0.96 8.77 -18.76
C ARG A 77 0.35 9.53 -18.45
N PRO A 78 0.88 9.46 -17.22
CA PRO A 78 2.16 10.08 -16.92
C PRO A 78 3.27 9.40 -17.72
N GLU A 79 4.38 10.11 -17.91
CA GLU A 79 5.56 9.54 -18.56
C GLU A 79 5.97 8.22 -17.87
N PRO A 80 6.38 7.20 -18.65
CA PRO A 80 6.88 5.96 -18.09
C PRO A 80 8.01 6.24 -17.09
N GLY A 81 7.80 5.87 -15.82
CA GLY A 81 8.83 5.99 -14.77
C GLY A 81 8.78 7.26 -13.93
N ALA A 82 8.13 8.35 -14.37
CA ALA A 82 8.09 9.61 -13.60
C ALA A 82 7.53 9.43 -12.17
N MET A 83 6.49 8.61 -12.04
CA MET A 83 5.92 8.27 -10.73
C MET A 83 6.87 7.46 -9.85
N ARG A 84 7.64 6.56 -10.47
CA ARG A 84 8.62 5.74 -9.77
C ARG A 84 9.76 6.60 -9.24
N GLU A 85 10.26 7.52 -10.06
CA GLU A 85 11.33 8.44 -9.68
C GLU A 85 10.91 9.35 -8.54
N ARG A 86 9.70 9.93 -8.59
CA ARG A 86 9.16 10.73 -7.48
C ARG A 86 9.04 9.92 -6.18
N MET A 87 8.58 8.67 -6.28
CA MET A 87 8.48 7.77 -5.13
C MET A 87 9.86 7.40 -4.54
N GLU A 88 10.86 7.20 -5.41
CA GLU A 88 12.24 6.95 -5.01
C GLU A 88 12.87 8.19 -4.36
N ALA A 89 12.63 9.39 -4.89
CA ALA A 89 13.09 10.64 -4.31
C ALA A 89 12.52 10.88 -2.91
N ILE A 90 11.20 10.72 -2.74
CA ILE A 90 10.55 10.76 -1.42
C ILE A 90 11.20 9.74 -0.47
N GLY A 91 11.46 8.53 -0.97
CA GLY A 91 12.14 7.48 -0.19
C GLY A 91 13.54 7.85 0.27
N ARG A 92 14.38 8.40 -0.62
CA ARG A 92 15.75 8.84 -0.31
C ARG A 92 15.76 9.97 0.71
N GLU A 93 14.89 10.95 0.55
CA GLU A 93 14.81 12.08 1.49
C GLU A 93 14.34 11.62 2.88
N THR A 94 13.37 10.72 2.94
CA THR A 94 12.93 10.13 4.21
C THR A 94 14.07 9.37 4.88
N GLU A 95 14.83 8.57 4.13
CA GLU A 95 15.97 7.84 4.67
C GLU A 95 17.07 8.76 5.20
N ALA A 96 17.39 9.84 4.47
CA ALA A 96 18.35 10.85 4.92
C ALA A 96 17.94 11.48 6.25
N ARG A 97 16.67 11.90 6.39
CA ARG A 97 16.14 12.45 7.65
C ARG A 97 16.14 11.42 8.78
N LEU A 98 15.90 10.15 8.46
CA LEU A 98 15.96 9.07 9.46
C LEU A 98 17.40 8.81 9.94
N ALA A 99 18.40 8.95 9.06
CA ALA A 99 19.81 8.76 9.42
C ALA A 99 20.32 9.80 10.44
N GLU A 100 19.66 10.95 10.56
CA GLU A 100 19.98 11.98 11.56
C GLU A 100 19.49 11.61 12.97
N VAL A 101 18.51 10.70 13.09
CA VAL A 101 17.87 10.34 14.38
C VAL A 101 18.06 8.89 14.77
N LEU A 102 18.30 8.01 13.80
CA LEU A 102 18.52 6.58 14.01
C LEU A 102 20.03 6.27 14.04
N THR A 103 20.38 5.26 14.82
CA THR A 103 21.69 4.60 14.69
C THR A 103 21.77 3.85 13.35
N GLU A 104 22.99 3.55 12.87
CA GLU A 104 23.16 2.78 11.63
C GLU A 104 22.47 1.41 11.70
N ALA A 105 22.50 0.74 12.85
CA ALA A 105 21.83 -0.55 13.06
C ALA A 105 20.29 -0.43 12.95
N GLN A 106 19.71 0.63 13.52
CA GLN A 106 18.27 0.90 13.40
C GLN A 106 17.88 1.30 11.97
N LEU A 107 18.74 2.06 11.28
CA LEU A 107 18.57 2.42 9.88
C LEU A 107 18.63 1.20 8.96
N GLU A 108 19.55 0.27 9.21
CA GLU A 108 19.63 -1.00 8.48
C GLU A 108 18.36 -1.84 8.70
N ARG A 109 17.85 -1.90 9.93
CA ARG A 109 16.57 -2.57 10.24
C ARG A 109 15.41 -1.93 9.47
N TYR A 110 15.35 -0.60 9.42
CA TYR A 110 14.37 0.13 8.58
C TYR A 110 14.48 -0.26 7.11
N ARG A 111 15.69 -0.27 6.53
CA ARG A 111 15.94 -0.64 5.14
C ARG A 111 15.45 -2.06 4.83
N LYS A 112 15.74 -3.03 5.72
CA LYS A 112 15.27 -4.42 5.59
C LYS A 112 13.75 -4.51 5.61
N LEU A 113 13.09 -3.91 6.60
CA LEU A 113 11.63 -3.90 6.71
C LEU A 113 10.97 -3.26 5.48
N ARG A 114 11.55 -2.19 4.92
CA ARG A 114 11.09 -1.54 3.69
C ARG A 114 11.25 -2.43 2.47
N GLU A 115 12.34 -3.19 2.37
CA GLU A 115 12.58 -4.10 1.26
C GLU A 115 11.63 -5.31 1.33
N GLU A 116 11.39 -5.87 2.51
CA GLU A 116 10.40 -6.93 2.71
C GLU A 116 9.00 -6.52 2.28
N GLN A 117 8.57 -5.31 2.67
CA GLN A 117 7.28 -4.75 2.23
C GLN A 117 7.21 -4.60 0.70
N ARG A 118 8.30 -4.14 0.07
CA ARG A 118 8.39 -4.03 -1.40
C ARG A 118 8.29 -5.40 -2.06
N GLN A 119 8.96 -6.41 -1.53
CA GLN A 119 8.91 -7.77 -2.07
C GLN A 119 7.54 -8.42 -1.88
N ALA A 120 6.90 -8.23 -0.73
CA ALA A 120 5.54 -8.71 -0.47
C ALA A 120 4.54 -8.14 -1.50
N GLY A 121 4.63 -6.83 -1.79
CA GLY A 121 3.81 -6.17 -2.81
C GLY A 121 4.05 -6.70 -4.24
N ARG A 122 5.24 -7.22 -4.53
CA ARG A 122 5.56 -7.85 -5.83
C ARG A 122 5.00 -9.27 -5.95
N ARG A 123 5.00 -10.04 -4.86
CA ARG A 123 4.51 -11.44 -4.84
C ARG A 123 2.98 -11.56 -4.90
N GLY A 124 2.25 -10.56 -4.43
CA GLY A 124 0.78 -10.55 -4.40
C GLY A 124 0.07 -10.16 -5.71
N ARG A 125 0.80 -9.87 -6.79
CA ARG A 125 0.21 -9.52 -8.09
C ARG A 125 0.27 -10.75 -8.99
N PRO A 126 -0.83 -11.50 -9.22
CA PRO A 126 -0.82 -12.56 -10.21
C PRO A 126 -0.36 -11.94 -11.55
N ARG A 127 0.71 -12.51 -12.13
CA ARG A 127 1.12 -12.22 -13.50
C ARG A 127 -0.06 -12.61 -14.37
N ARG A 128 -0.89 -11.63 -14.72
CA ARG A 128 -1.89 -11.78 -15.76
C ARG A 128 -1.10 -11.75 -17.08
N ASN A 129 -0.60 -12.93 -17.45
CA ASN A 129 -0.03 -13.21 -18.76
C ASN A 129 -1.18 -13.45 -19.73
#